data_AF-A0A2D6MAU7-F1
#
_entry.id   AF-A0A2D6MAU7-F1
#
_cell.length_a   1.000
_cell.length_b   1.000
_cell.length_c   1.000
_cell.angle_alpha   90.00
_cell.angle_beta   90.00
_cell.angle_gamma   90.00
#
_symmetry.space_group_name_H-M   'P 1'
#
loop_
_entity.id
_entity.type
_entity.pdbx_description
1 polymer ?
#
loop_
_entity_poly.entity_id
_entity_poly.type
_entity_poly.pdbx_seq_one_letter_code
_entity_poly.pdbx_strand_id
1 'polypeptide(L)'
;MSDNSDSREFFQGSHPEIQTRNVMQEDFNWEVPVEAVPVPSEGKVYSPDSSLHNRSILEIKAMTAQEEDILTSRALIQQGSVISHLIRSCLIDKSVDVNEMLLGDKNALMVAIRVTGYGSRYSADVNCKSCNKGNNYDFDLASLEIKRLEINPVSQGENLFHFRLPVTKKDIHFKFLSGQDESEISTMSERMKKMTDGTTDNTVTSRLTYQIMSIDGITDKNKIGMFVKNMPAQDSRRLRSYIDQNEPGIDMRVRMNCSHCGMNSRVPLPLGTEFFWPTE
;
A
#
# COMPACT_ATOMS: atom_id res chain seq x y z
N MET A 1 -68.91 -3.33 -13.66
CA MET A 1 -67.54 -2.79 -13.66
C MET A 1 -66.76 -3.59 -12.64
N SER A 2 -65.85 -4.50 -12.95
CA SER A 2 -65.39 -5.08 -14.21
C SER A 2 -64.51 -6.25 -13.75
N ASP A 3 -65.08 -7.46 -13.72
CA ASP A 3 -64.32 -8.70 -13.56
C ASP A 3 -63.72 -9.03 -14.93
N ASN A 4 -62.39 -9.07 -15.00
CA ASN A 4 -61.70 -9.64 -16.14
C ASN A 4 -60.41 -10.30 -15.63
N SER A 5 -60.58 -11.48 -15.05
CA SER A 5 -59.54 -12.48 -14.98
C SER A 5 -59.46 -13.17 -16.34
N ASP A 6 -58.43 -12.90 -17.14
CA ASP A 6 -57.76 -14.00 -17.83
C ASP A 6 -56.38 -13.64 -18.42
N SER A 7 -55.44 -14.51 -18.08
CA SER A 7 -54.26 -14.94 -18.84
C SER A 7 -53.32 -13.88 -19.45
N ARG A 8 -52.21 -13.62 -18.73
CA ARG A 8 -50.89 -13.42 -19.36
C ARG A 8 -49.90 -14.38 -18.70
N GLU A 9 -49.63 -15.49 -19.38
CA GLU A 9 -48.53 -16.39 -19.05
C GLU A 9 -47.21 -15.65 -19.22
N PHE A 10 -46.47 -15.47 -18.12
CA PHE A 10 -45.08 -15.02 -18.17
C PHE A 10 -44.19 -16.20 -18.54
N PHE A 11 -43.41 -16.07 -19.60
CA PHE A 11 -42.30 -16.98 -19.90
C PHE A 11 -41.29 -16.95 -18.75
N GLN A 12 -41.36 -17.92 -17.84
CA GLN A 12 -40.27 -18.23 -16.94
C GLN A 12 -39.19 -18.99 -17.73
N GLY A 13 -38.25 -18.24 -18.30
CA GLY A 13 -36.99 -18.80 -18.75
C GLY A 13 -36.15 -19.17 -17.53
N SER A 14 -36.17 -20.44 -17.14
CA SER A 14 -35.18 -21.01 -16.23
C SER A 14 -33.83 -21.03 -16.95
N HIS A 15 -32.97 -20.06 -16.64
CA HIS A 15 -31.55 -20.18 -17.02
C HIS A 15 -30.93 -21.30 -16.18
N PRO A 16 -30.39 -22.36 -16.80
CA PRO A 16 -29.68 -23.38 -16.04
C PRO A 16 -28.43 -22.74 -15.43
N GLU A 17 -28.29 -22.84 -14.11
CA GLU A 17 -27.04 -22.57 -13.42
C GLU A 17 -25.97 -23.49 -14.03
N ILE A 18 -25.07 -22.91 -14.82
CA ILE A 18 -23.91 -23.61 -15.34
C ILE A 18 -23.03 -23.90 -14.12
N GLN A 19 -23.06 -25.14 -13.64
CA GLN A 19 -22.12 -25.62 -12.63
C GLN A 19 -20.72 -25.51 -13.23
N THR A 20 -19.97 -24.48 -12.81
CA THR A 20 -18.57 -24.30 -13.20
C THR A 20 -17.73 -25.37 -12.52
N ARG A 21 -17.40 -26.40 -13.28
CA ARG A 21 -16.47 -27.48 -12.90
C ARG A 21 -15.10 -26.90 -12.54
N ASN A 22 -14.49 -27.32 -11.43
CA ASN A 22 -13.14 -26.87 -11.04
C ASN A 22 -12.08 -27.81 -11.65
N VAL A 23 -11.76 -27.57 -12.91
CA VAL A 23 -10.84 -28.39 -13.71
C VAL A 23 -9.47 -28.58 -13.03
N MET A 24 -8.94 -27.55 -12.37
CA MET A 24 -7.61 -27.61 -11.72
C MET A 24 -7.56 -28.65 -10.60
N GLN A 25 -8.60 -28.69 -9.77
CA GLN A 25 -8.65 -29.64 -8.68
C GLN A 25 -9.08 -31.03 -9.16
N GLU A 26 -10.08 -31.11 -10.03
CA GLU A 26 -10.65 -32.39 -10.45
C GLU A 26 -9.75 -33.18 -11.41
N ASP A 27 -9.12 -32.51 -12.38
CA ASP A 27 -8.32 -33.18 -13.41
C ASP A 27 -6.82 -33.19 -13.08
N PHE A 28 -6.34 -32.20 -12.32
CA PHE A 28 -4.91 -32.06 -12.00
C PHE A 28 -4.56 -32.23 -10.51
N ASN A 29 -5.57 -32.39 -9.63
CA ASN A 29 -5.39 -32.51 -8.17
C ASN A 29 -4.47 -31.41 -7.60
N TRP A 30 -4.65 -30.18 -8.11
CA TRP A 30 -3.86 -29.03 -7.72
C TRP A 30 -4.75 -27.85 -7.34
N GLU A 31 -4.42 -27.23 -6.21
CA GLU A 31 -5.02 -25.98 -5.74
C GLU A 31 -3.92 -24.95 -5.54
N VAL A 32 -4.22 -23.70 -5.89
CA VAL A 32 -3.29 -22.60 -5.64
C VAL A 32 -3.23 -22.38 -4.12
N PRO A 33 -2.03 -22.44 -3.50
CA PRO A 33 -1.90 -22.22 -2.06
C PRO A 33 -2.45 -20.87 -1.63
N VAL A 34 -3.09 -20.83 -0.47
CA VAL A 34 -3.62 -19.63 0.17
C VAL A 34 -2.86 -19.35 1.46
N GLU A 35 -2.52 -18.09 1.69
CA GLU A 35 -1.82 -17.63 2.88
C GLU A 35 -2.61 -16.52 3.59
N ALA A 36 -2.63 -16.59 4.92
CA ALA A 36 -3.21 -15.60 5.81
C ALA A 36 -2.16 -14.54 6.19
N VAL A 37 -2.34 -13.30 5.71
CA VAL A 37 -1.39 -12.21 5.89
C VAL A 37 -1.90 -11.22 6.93
N PRO A 38 -1.15 -11.00 8.03
CA PRO A 38 -1.55 -10.02 9.04
C PRO A 38 -1.30 -8.58 8.56
N VAL A 39 -2.33 -7.74 8.58
CA VAL A 39 -2.22 -6.34 8.15
C VAL A 39 -1.76 -5.41 9.29
N PRO A 40 -0.76 -4.54 9.09
CA PRO A 40 -0.24 -3.62 10.09
C PRO A 40 -1.27 -2.74 10.81
N SER A 41 -2.30 -2.26 10.11
CA SER A 41 -3.34 -1.39 10.68
C SER A 41 -4.35 -2.13 11.57
N GLU A 42 -4.40 -3.46 11.46
CA GLU A 42 -5.42 -4.33 12.07
C GLU A 42 -6.87 -3.95 11.70
N GLY A 43 -7.07 -3.23 10.60
CA GLY A 43 -8.40 -2.83 10.15
C GLY A 43 -9.02 -1.66 10.94
N LYS A 44 -8.29 -1.06 11.89
CA LYS A 44 -8.84 -0.12 12.90
C LYS A 44 -9.28 1.25 12.35
N VAL A 45 -8.77 1.62 11.17
CA VAL A 45 -8.92 2.97 10.59
C VAL A 45 -9.68 2.98 9.27
N TYR A 46 -10.36 1.88 8.95
CA TYR A 46 -11.27 1.80 7.82
C TYR A 46 -12.70 2.01 8.29
N SER A 47 -13.51 2.69 7.49
CA SER A 47 -14.91 2.95 7.84
C SER A 47 -15.69 1.64 7.95
N PRO A 48 -16.78 1.59 8.73
CA PRO A 48 -17.64 0.40 8.81
C PRO A 48 -18.20 -0.09 7.47
N ASP A 49 -18.28 0.80 6.47
CA ASP A 49 -18.73 0.47 5.11
C ASP A 49 -17.63 -0.20 4.25
N SER A 50 -16.36 -0.14 4.68
CA SER A 50 -15.24 -0.75 3.98
C SER A 50 -15.09 -2.22 4.34
N SER A 51 -14.78 -3.07 3.36
CA SER A 51 -14.48 -4.49 3.55
C SER A 51 -13.23 -4.75 4.42
N LEU A 52 -12.40 -3.73 4.62
CA LEU A 52 -11.20 -3.75 5.47
C LEU A 52 -11.47 -3.46 6.95
N HIS A 53 -12.70 -3.04 7.31
CA HIS A 53 -13.05 -2.70 8.69
C HIS A 53 -12.84 -3.87 9.65
N ASN A 54 -12.06 -3.64 10.71
CA ASN A 54 -11.72 -4.63 11.75
C ASN A 54 -11.14 -5.95 11.19
N ARG A 55 -10.51 -5.91 10.01
CA ARG A 55 -9.76 -7.05 9.46
C ARG A 55 -8.32 -6.97 9.91
N SER A 56 -7.91 -7.88 10.80
CA SER A 56 -6.51 -8.03 11.21
C SER A 56 -5.69 -8.91 10.26
N ILE A 57 -6.37 -9.70 9.43
CA ILE A 57 -5.78 -10.67 8.50
C ILE A 57 -6.54 -10.59 7.18
N LEU A 58 -5.80 -10.69 6.07
CA LEU A 58 -6.33 -10.87 4.72
C LEU A 58 -5.74 -12.12 4.09
N GLU A 59 -6.54 -12.82 3.28
CA GLU A 59 -6.09 -14.03 2.60
C GLU A 59 -5.67 -13.70 1.16
N ILE A 60 -4.51 -14.23 0.77
CA ILE A 60 -3.98 -14.13 -0.60
C ILE A 60 -3.73 -15.52 -1.16
N LYS A 61 -3.95 -15.72 -2.46
CA LYS A 61 -3.43 -16.87 -3.19
C LYS A 61 -1.99 -16.58 -3.65
N ALA A 62 -1.19 -17.64 -3.79
CA ALA A 62 0.12 -17.55 -4.44
C ALA A 62 -0.01 -17.07 -5.91
N MET A 63 1.04 -16.43 -6.41
CA MET A 63 1.11 -16.01 -7.81
C MET A 63 1.09 -17.21 -8.74
N THR A 64 0.43 -17.04 -9.88
CA THR A 64 0.44 -17.99 -11.01
C THR A 64 0.99 -17.28 -12.25
N ALA A 65 1.08 -18.00 -13.38
CA ALA A 65 1.45 -17.38 -14.66
C ALA A 65 0.56 -16.17 -15.03
N GLN A 66 -0.68 -16.12 -14.55
CA GLN A 66 -1.56 -14.96 -14.74
C GLN A 66 -1.02 -13.70 -14.02
N GLU A 67 -0.44 -13.86 -12.82
CA GLU A 67 0.15 -12.76 -12.08
C GLU A 67 1.51 -12.33 -12.67
N GLU A 68 2.25 -13.24 -13.30
CA GLU A 68 3.46 -12.90 -14.08
C GLU A 68 3.13 -11.96 -15.25
N ASP A 69 2.00 -12.20 -15.93
CA ASP A 69 1.53 -11.32 -17.00
C ASP A 69 1.21 -9.90 -16.47
N ILE A 70 0.69 -9.78 -15.24
CA ILE A 70 0.44 -8.48 -14.59
C ILE A 70 1.76 -7.76 -14.33
N LEU A 71 2.75 -8.46 -13.79
CA LEU A 71 4.07 -7.90 -13.47
C LEU A 71 4.75 -7.36 -14.73
N THR A 72 4.68 -8.10 -15.83
CA THR A 72 5.34 -7.74 -17.10
C THR A 72 4.55 -6.76 -17.98
N SER A 73 3.32 -6.41 -17.57
CA SER A 73 2.44 -5.53 -18.34
C SER A 73 2.99 -4.11 -18.46
N ARG A 74 3.46 -3.74 -19.65
CA ARG A 74 3.97 -2.40 -19.96
C ARG A 74 2.97 -1.29 -19.64
N ALA A 75 1.68 -1.53 -19.88
CA ALA A 75 0.63 -0.54 -19.63
C ALA A 75 0.49 -0.25 -18.13
N LEU A 76 0.48 -1.30 -17.29
CA LEU A 76 0.39 -1.14 -15.84
C LEU A 76 1.68 -0.53 -15.26
N ILE A 77 2.84 -0.89 -15.81
CA ILE A 77 4.14 -0.30 -15.41
C ILE A 77 4.14 1.20 -15.70
N GLN A 78 3.74 1.61 -16.92
CA GLN A 78 3.68 3.03 -17.30
C GLN A 78 2.69 3.83 -16.46
N GLN A 79 1.61 3.20 -15.98
CA GLN A 79 0.63 3.82 -15.10
C GLN A 79 1.05 3.82 -13.62
N GLY A 80 2.09 3.05 -13.25
CA GLY A 80 2.48 2.84 -11.86
C GLY A 80 1.44 2.05 -11.04
N SER A 81 0.61 1.23 -11.69
CA SER A 81 -0.54 0.54 -11.07
C SER A 81 -0.34 -0.98 -10.92
N VAL A 82 0.82 -1.51 -11.35
CA VAL A 82 1.16 -2.96 -11.33
C VAL A 82 0.88 -3.59 -9.98
N ILE A 83 1.43 -3.01 -8.90
CA ILE A 83 1.31 -3.58 -7.54
C ILE A 83 -0.14 -3.63 -7.08
N SER A 84 -0.93 -2.59 -7.36
CA SER A 84 -2.35 -2.58 -6.99
C SER A 84 -3.14 -3.65 -7.75
N HIS A 85 -2.82 -3.89 -9.03
CA HIS A 85 -3.45 -4.94 -9.83
C HIS A 85 -3.02 -6.33 -9.37
N LEU A 86 -1.74 -6.50 -9.05
CA LEU A 86 -1.19 -7.75 -8.52
C LEU A 86 -1.89 -8.14 -7.22
N ILE A 87 -1.92 -7.21 -6.25
CA ILE A 87 -2.59 -7.44 -4.96
C ILE A 87 -4.06 -7.78 -5.16
N ARG A 88 -4.77 -7.05 -6.03
CA ARG A 88 -6.17 -7.33 -6.36
C ARG A 88 -6.36 -8.72 -6.98
N SER A 89 -5.43 -9.17 -7.81
CA SER A 89 -5.46 -10.51 -8.41
C SER A 89 -5.22 -11.60 -7.37
N CYS A 90 -4.30 -11.38 -6.44
CA CYS A 90 -3.96 -12.34 -5.39
C CYS A 90 -4.96 -12.40 -4.23
N LEU A 91 -5.66 -11.31 -3.89
CA LEU A 91 -6.63 -11.30 -2.77
C LEU A 91 -7.74 -12.33 -2.99
N ILE A 92 -8.07 -13.14 -1.99
CA ILE A 92 -9.21 -14.07 -2.07
C ILE A 92 -10.54 -13.29 -2.07
N ASP A 93 -10.67 -12.34 -1.16
CA ASP A 93 -11.83 -11.44 -1.10
C ASP A 93 -11.72 -10.33 -2.16
N LYS A 94 -12.51 -10.45 -3.22
CA LYS A 94 -12.54 -9.48 -4.33
C LYS A 94 -13.32 -8.20 -4.02
N SER A 95 -13.95 -8.09 -2.84
CA SER A 95 -14.64 -6.87 -2.38
C SER A 95 -13.68 -5.83 -1.79
N VAL A 96 -12.41 -6.19 -1.56
CA VAL A 96 -11.38 -5.28 -1.04
C VAL A 96 -10.91 -4.31 -2.10
N ASP A 97 -11.05 -3.00 -1.84
CA ASP A 97 -10.42 -1.98 -2.67
C ASP A 97 -8.99 -1.67 -2.19
N VAL A 98 -8.02 -2.14 -2.98
CA VAL A 98 -6.60 -1.93 -2.76
C VAL A 98 -6.20 -0.44 -2.73
N ASN A 99 -6.96 0.44 -3.39
CA ASN A 99 -6.64 1.87 -3.40
C ASN A 99 -6.98 2.56 -2.08
N GLU A 100 -7.95 2.04 -1.33
CA GLU A 100 -8.31 2.55 -0.01
C GLU A 100 -7.34 2.11 1.08
N MET A 101 -6.59 1.02 0.85
CA MET A 101 -5.63 0.48 1.79
C MET A 101 -4.57 1.52 2.17
N LEU A 102 -4.24 1.57 3.47
CA LEU A 102 -3.03 2.25 3.92
C LEU A 102 -1.80 1.68 3.20
N LEU A 103 -0.83 2.54 2.91
CA LEU A 103 0.42 2.10 2.27
C LEU A 103 1.13 1.00 3.05
N GLY A 104 1.06 1.04 4.39
CA GLY A 104 1.58 -0.01 5.25
C GLY A 104 0.97 -1.38 5.00
N ASP A 105 -0.36 -1.45 4.87
CA ASP A 105 -1.08 -2.70 4.62
C ASP A 105 -0.87 -3.19 3.18
N LYS A 106 -0.88 -2.27 2.21
CA LYS A 106 -0.55 -2.56 0.81
C LYS A 106 0.85 -3.15 0.68
N ASN A 107 1.84 -2.56 1.36
CA ASN A 107 3.22 -3.05 1.37
C ASN A 107 3.35 -4.40 2.07
N ALA A 108 2.55 -4.67 3.09
CA ALA A 108 2.54 -5.97 3.76
C ALA A 108 2.05 -7.09 2.83
N LEU A 109 0.95 -6.85 2.11
CA LEU A 109 0.48 -7.78 1.08
C LEU A 109 1.49 -7.96 -0.05
N MET A 110 2.11 -6.88 -0.52
CA MET A 110 3.13 -6.94 -1.57
C MET A 110 4.30 -7.86 -1.18
N VAL A 111 4.81 -7.74 0.05
CA VAL A 111 5.88 -8.62 0.55
C VAL A 111 5.41 -10.06 0.67
N ALA A 112 4.21 -10.30 1.23
CA ALA A 112 3.69 -11.66 1.38
C ALA A 112 3.46 -12.36 0.02
N ILE A 113 2.95 -11.62 -0.98
CA ILE A 113 2.81 -12.11 -2.36
C ILE A 113 4.20 -12.46 -2.94
N ARG A 114 5.20 -11.63 -2.68
CA ARG A 114 6.57 -11.93 -3.12
C ARG A 114 7.14 -13.19 -2.46
N VAL A 115 6.91 -13.37 -1.16
CA VAL A 115 7.40 -14.53 -0.41
C VAL A 115 6.71 -15.82 -0.87
N THR A 116 5.39 -15.79 -1.07
CA THR A 116 4.63 -16.95 -1.57
C THR A 116 4.97 -17.31 -3.00
N GLY A 117 5.26 -16.32 -3.86
CA GLY A 117 5.55 -16.53 -5.27
C GLY A 117 6.95 -17.07 -5.56
N TYR A 118 8.00 -16.47 -5.00
CA TYR A 118 9.39 -16.88 -5.28
C TYR A 118 10.25 -17.11 -4.03
N GLY A 119 9.62 -17.39 -2.89
CA GLY A 119 10.32 -17.69 -1.63
C GLY A 119 10.79 -16.45 -0.86
N SER A 120 11.25 -16.67 0.38
CA SER A 120 11.63 -15.57 1.29
C SER A 120 13.00 -14.95 1.02
N ARG A 121 13.84 -15.61 0.21
CA ARG A 121 15.18 -15.13 -0.12
C ARG A 121 15.11 -14.15 -1.28
N TYR A 122 15.76 -13.01 -1.10
CA TYR A 122 15.84 -11.97 -2.11
C TYR A 122 17.26 -11.41 -2.17
N SER A 123 17.95 -11.67 -3.28
CA SER A 123 19.30 -11.17 -3.53
C SER A 123 19.23 -9.82 -4.22
N ALA A 124 19.88 -8.80 -3.67
CA ALA A 124 19.99 -7.50 -4.34
C ALA A 124 21.26 -6.75 -3.98
N ASP A 125 21.69 -5.90 -4.91
CA ASP A 125 22.83 -5.02 -4.73
C ASP A 125 22.48 -3.82 -3.85
N VAL A 126 23.28 -3.63 -2.78
CA VAL A 126 23.18 -2.50 -1.87
C VAL A 126 24.54 -1.86 -1.67
N ASN A 127 24.57 -0.52 -1.72
CA ASN A 127 25.79 0.23 -1.45
C ASN A 127 25.99 0.39 0.06
N CYS A 128 27.17 0.00 0.54
CA CYS A 128 27.54 0.21 1.93
C CYS A 128 27.70 1.72 2.22
N LYS A 129 26.96 2.26 3.20
CA LYS A 129 27.03 3.68 3.57
C LYS A 129 28.38 4.13 4.13
N SER A 130 29.24 3.20 4.53
CA SER A 130 30.54 3.52 5.13
C SER A 130 31.69 3.54 4.13
N CYS A 131 31.71 2.61 3.16
CA CYS A 131 32.80 2.50 2.18
C CYS A 131 32.35 2.71 0.71
N ASN A 132 31.06 2.93 0.47
CA ASN A 132 30.43 3.11 -0.84
C ASN A 132 30.64 1.98 -1.86
N LYS A 133 31.13 0.81 -1.42
CA LYS A 133 31.21 -0.38 -2.27
C LYS A 133 29.86 -1.08 -2.34
N GLY A 134 29.51 -1.54 -3.54
CA GLY A 134 28.37 -2.41 -3.78
C GLY A 134 28.57 -3.77 -3.14
N ASN A 135 27.50 -4.29 -2.55
CA ASN A 135 27.45 -5.58 -1.91
C ASN A 135 26.18 -6.29 -2.36
N ASN A 136 26.32 -7.44 -3.01
CA ASN A 136 25.18 -8.31 -3.26
C ASN A 136 24.85 -9.02 -1.95
N TYR A 137 23.62 -8.86 -1.48
CA TYR A 137 23.20 -9.37 -0.18
C TYR A 137 21.89 -10.12 -0.28
N ASP A 138 21.83 -11.28 0.38
CA ASP A 138 20.64 -12.13 0.46
C ASP A 138 19.77 -11.70 1.66
N PHE A 139 18.69 -11.00 1.36
CA PHE A 139 17.69 -10.59 2.33
C PHE A 139 16.72 -11.73 2.64
N ASP A 140 16.32 -11.84 3.91
CA ASP A 140 15.23 -12.73 4.34
C ASP A 140 13.96 -11.92 4.55
N LEU A 141 13.07 -11.93 3.56
CA LEU A 141 11.83 -11.16 3.58
C LEU A 141 10.86 -11.64 4.68
N ALA A 142 10.93 -12.90 5.10
CA ALA A 142 10.10 -13.44 6.17
C ALA A 142 10.52 -12.92 7.57
N SER A 143 11.71 -12.32 7.68
CA SER A 143 12.21 -11.73 8.93
C SER A 143 11.83 -10.26 9.12
N LEU A 144 11.14 -9.65 8.14
CA LEU A 144 10.76 -8.25 8.21
C LEU A 144 9.71 -8.04 9.30
N GLU A 145 9.98 -7.10 10.21
CA GLU A 145 9.12 -6.83 11.34
C GLU A 145 7.88 -6.02 10.92
N ILE A 146 6.71 -6.41 11.42
CA ILE A 146 5.50 -5.63 11.27
C ILE A 146 5.40 -4.61 12.40
N LYS A 147 5.32 -3.34 12.02
CA LYS A 147 5.04 -2.23 12.91
C LYS A 147 3.52 -1.99 12.93
N ARG A 148 2.90 -2.31 14.07
CA ARG A 148 1.45 -2.16 14.25
C ARG A 148 1.04 -0.70 14.45
N LEU A 149 -0.22 -0.41 14.17
CA LEU A 149 -0.82 0.87 14.53
C LEU A 149 -1.06 0.92 16.05
N GLU A 150 -0.28 1.77 16.73
CA GLU A 150 -0.33 1.92 18.19
C GLU A 150 -1.11 3.16 18.65
N ILE A 151 -1.21 4.20 17.82
CA ILE A 151 -1.97 5.41 18.16
C ILE A 151 -3.45 5.24 17.83
N ASN A 152 -4.29 5.83 18.68
CA ASN A 152 -5.73 5.82 18.46
C ASN A 152 -6.12 6.94 17.50
N PRO A 153 -7.02 6.65 16.54
CA PRO A 153 -7.61 7.70 15.72
C PRO A 153 -8.53 8.60 16.55
N VAL A 154 -8.88 9.76 15.99
CA VAL A 154 -9.85 10.70 16.58
C VAL A 154 -11.22 10.05 16.76
N SER A 155 -11.60 9.17 15.82
CA SER A 155 -12.79 8.33 15.89
C SER A 155 -12.47 6.92 15.37
N GLN A 156 -13.12 5.90 15.92
CA GLN A 156 -12.93 4.52 15.47
C GLN A 156 -13.37 4.37 14.02
N GLY A 157 -12.61 3.62 13.22
CA GLY A 157 -12.87 3.46 11.79
C GLY A 157 -12.56 4.69 10.94
N GLU A 158 -11.86 5.69 11.49
CA GLU A 158 -11.39 6.85 10.72
C GLU A 158 -9.87 6.90 10.68
N ASN A 159 -9.32 7.10 9.48
CA ASN A 159 -7.91 7.42 9.28
C ASN A 159 -7.67 8.92 9.56
N LEU A 160 -7.82 9.33 10.82
CA LEU A 160 -7.68 10.70 11.26
C LEU A 160 -7.04 10.75 12.65
N PHE A 161 -5.98 11.54 12.80
CA PHE A 161 -5.18 11.62 14.02
C PHE A 161 -4.88 13.07 14.37
N HIS A 162 -4.73 13.36 15.66
CA HIS A 162 -4.44 14.71 16.15
C HIS A 162 -2.95 14.87 16.49
N PHE A 163 -2.40 16.04 16.17
CA PHE A 163 -1.07 16.46 16.58
C PHE A 163 -1.01 17.97 16.79
N ARG A 164 -0.37 18.43 17.86
CA ARG A 164 -0.18 19.87 18.12
C ARG A 164 1.24 20.31 17.76
N LEU A 165 1.35 21.28 16.86
CA LEU A 165 2.65 21.79 16.40
C LEU A 165 3.44 22.47 17.53
N PRO A 166 4.76 22.22 17.65
CA PRO A 166 5.56 22.73 18.76
C PRO A 166 5.82 24.24 18.75
N VAL A 167 5.91 24.87 17.58
CA VAL A 167 6.22 26.31 17.44
C VAL A 167 4.94 27.11 17.28
N THR A 168 4.18 26.86 16.22
CA THR A 168 2.95 27.62 15.92
C THR A 168 1.79 27.30 16.86
N LYS A 169 1.88 26.21 17.63
CA LYS A 169 0.85 25.71 18.56
C LYS A 169 -0.49 25.37 17.91
N LYS A 170 -0.54 25.30 16.59
CA LYS A 170 -1.71 24.91 15.79
C LYS A 170 -2.06 23.45 15.99
N ASP A 171 -3.35 23.18 16.03
CA ASP A 171 -3.90 21.82 16.11
C ASP A 171 -4.06 21.27 14.69
N ILE A 172 -3.36 20.17 14.42
CA ILE A 172 -3.34 19.50 13.13
C ILE A 172 -4.15 18.21 13.24
N HIS A 173 -5.07 18.01 12.30
CA HIS A 173 -5.57 16.68 12.01
C HIS A 173 -4.87 16.16 10.77
N PHE A 174 -4.31 14.96 10.85
CA PHE A 174 -3.62 14.31 9.75
C PHE A 174 -4.11 12.88 9.54
N LYS A 175 -3.79 12.31 8.38
CA LYS A 175 -4.05 10.92 8.02
C LYS A 175 -2.77 10.21 7.59
N PHE A 176 -2.75 8.88 7.71
CA PHE A 176 -1.76 8.06 6.99
C PHE A 176 -2.18 7.95 5.52
N LEU A 177 -1.20 7.83 4.62
CA LEU A 177 -1.49 7.81 3.19
C LEU A 177 -2.05 6.45 2.76
N SER A 178 -2.99 6.47 1.82
CA SER A 178 -3.49 5.28 1.14
C SER A 178 -2.84 5.07 -0.23
N GLY A 179 -3.12 3.92 -0.86
CA GLY A 179 -2.72 3.65 -2.24
C GLY A 179 -3.24 4.70 -3.24
N GLN A 180 -4.45 5.22 -3.00
CA GLN A 180 -5.01 6.32 -3.79
C GLN A 180 -4.18 7.60 -3.63
N ASP A 181 -3.84 7.98 -2.40
CA ASP A 181 -3.03 9.18 -2.16
C ASP A 181 -1.66 9.08 -2.84
N GLU A 182 -1.02 7.90 -2.79
CA GLU A 182 0.25 7.64 -3.47
C GLU A 182 0.15 7.86 -5.00
N SER A 183 -0.92 7.36 -5.63
CA SER A 183 -1.17 7.56 -7.06
C SER A 183 -1.40 9.05 -7.41
N GLU A 184 -2.17 9.76 -6.59
CA GLU A 184 -2.45 11.18 -6.76
C GLU A 184 -1.18 12.04 -6.59
N ILE A 185 -0.36 11.74 -5.57
CA ILE A 185 0.93 12.41 -5.33
C ILE A 185 1.87 12.17 -6.51
N SER A 186 1.94 10.92 -7.01
CA SER A 186 2.79 10.58 -8.15
C SER A 186 2.38 11.35 -9.41
N THR A 187 1.08 11.33 -9.74
CA THR A 187 0.51 12.03 -10.89
C THR A 187 0.76 13.54 -10.80
N MET A 188 0.59 14.13 -9.62
CA MET A 188 0.85 15.56 -9.41
C MET A 188 2.35 15.89 -9.53
N SER A 189 3.22 15.04 -8.99
CA SER A 189 4.67 15.20 -9.09
C SER A 189 5.13 15.21 -10.54
N GLU A 190 4.62 14.29 -11.37
CA GLU A 190 4.92 14.25 -12.81
C GLU A 190 4.44 15.49 -13.55
N ARG A 191 3.22 15.96 -13.26
CA ARG A 191 2.70 17.21 -13.86
C ARG A 191 3.57 18.41 -13.49
N MET A 192 3.96 18.52 -12.22
CA MET A 192 4.84 19.59 -11.77
C MET A 192 6.22 19.52 -12.43
N LYS A 193 6.83 18.33 -12.54
CA LYS A 193 8.12 18.14 -13.23
C LYS A 193 8.07 18.53 -14.72
N LYS A 194 6.91 18.45 -15.36
CA LYS A 194 6.72 18.93 -16.75
C LYS A 194 6.54 20.44 -16.84
N MET A 195 6.05 21.09 -15.79
CA MET A 195 5.75 22.53 -15.76
C MET A 195 6.92 23.38 -15.23
N THR A 196 7.72 22.82 -14.32
CA THR A 196 8.96 23.43 -13.83
C THR A 196 10.11 22.62 -14.40
N ASP A 197 11.14 23.24 -15.01
CA ASP A 197 12.31 22.60 -15.68
C ASP A 197 13.15 21.66 -14.77
N GLY A 198 12.54 20.70 -14.09
CA GLY A 198 13.15 19.75 -13.17
C GLY A 198 13.81 20.35 -11.92
N THR A 199 13.72 21.66 -11.70
CA THR A 199 14.59 22.39 -10.75
C THR A 199 14.13 22.39 -9.30
N THR A 200 12.89 21.98 -8.98
CA THR A 200 12.39 21.96 -7.60
C THR A 200 11.74 20.64 -7.22
N ASP A 201 12.39 19.88 -6.35
CA ASP A 201 11.83 18.68 -5.75
C ASP A 201 11.02 19.04 -4.49
N ASN A 202 9.71 19.23 -4.64
CA ASN A 202 8.79 19.61 -3.56
C ASN A 202 8.14 18.39 -2.88
N THR A 203 8.88 17.29 -2.71
CA THR A 203 8.36 16.03 -2.13
C THR A 203 7.82 16.19 -0.72
N VAL A 204 8.55 16.90 0.14
CA VAL A 204 8.18 17.11 1.55
C VAL A 204 6.85 17.87 1.69
N THR A 205 6.72 19.00 1.01
CA THR A 205 5.52 19.84 1.08
C THR A 205 4.34 19.18 0.39
N SER A 206 4.57 18.44 -0.70
CA SER A 206 3.53 17.65 -1.37
C SER A 206 2.97 16.58 -0.43
N ARG A 207 3.83 15.75 0.17
CA ARG A 207 3.40 14.69 1.11
C ARG A 207 2.58 15.27 2.27
N LEU A 208 3.08 16.33 2.92
CA LEU A 208 2.39 16.98 4.03
C LEU A 208 1.01 17.56 3.62
N THR A 209 0.89 18.08 2.40
CA THR A 209 -0.39 18.63 1.92
C THR A 209 -1.46 17.54 1.77
N TYR A 210 -1.08 16.32 1.39
CA TYR A 210 -2.00 15.18 1.31
C TYR A 210 -2.27 14.53 2.67
N GLN A 211 -1.33 14.63 3.61
CA GLN A 211 -1.48 14.08 4.96
C GLN A 211 -2.33 14.97 5.86
N ILE A 212 -2.25 16.29 5.74
CA ILE A 212 -2.96 17.22 6.62
C ILE A 212 -4.41 17.40 6.15
N MET A 213 -5.34 16.99 7.00
CA MET A 213 -6.79 17.09 6.78
C MET A 213 -7.38 18.40 7.32
N SER A 214 -6.83 18.93 8.43
CA SER A 214 -7.21 20.26 8.92
C SER A 214 -6.14 20.93 9.78
N ILE A 215 -6.22 22.26 9.88
CA ILE A 215 -5.37 23.11 10.73
C ILE A 215 -6.27 24.07 11.50
N ASP A 216 -6.36 23.96 12.83
CA ASP A 216 -7.31 24.70 13.66
C ASP A 216 -8.75 24.65 13.11
N GLY A 217 -9.18 23.49 12.58
CA GLY A 217 -10.50 23.30 11.96
C GLY A 217 -10.63 23.81 10.51
N ILE A 218 -9.60 24.44 9.94
CA ILE A 218 -9.58 24.83 8.52
C ILE A 218 -9.28 23.62 7.66
N THR A 219 -10.22 23.23 6.79
CA THR A 219 -10.14 22.07 5.87
C THR A 219 -9.90 22.45 4.41
N ASP A 220 -9.86 23.75 4.09
CA ASP A 220 -9.63 24.24 2.73
C ASP A 220 -8.21 23.86 2.24
N LYS A 221 -8.14 23.01 1.19
CA LYS A 221 -6.88 22.48 0.65
C LYS A 221 -5.91 23.58 0.19
N ASN A 222 -6.39 24.71 -0.34
CA ASN A 222 -5.53 25.80 -0.77
C ASN A 222 -4.90 26.51 0.44
N LYS A 223 -5.70 26.78 1.48
CA LYS A 223 -5.20 27.37 2.74
C LYS A 223 -4.23 26.44 3.45
N ILE A 224 -4.51 25.14 3.48
CA ILE A 224 -3.60 24.11 4.02
C ILE A 224 -2.29 24.13 3.23
N GLY A 225 -2.34 24.09 1.89
CA GLY A 225 -1.16 24.13 1.05
C GLY A 225 -0.33 25.41 1.25
N MET A 226 -0.98 26.57 1.43
CA MET A 226 -0.30 27.82 1.77
C MET A 226 0.37 27.76 3.15
N PHE A 227 -0.30 27.19 4.16
CA PHE A 227 0.30 27.02 5.48
C PHE A 227 1.50 26.08 5.42
N VAL A 228 1.38 24.92 4.77
CA VAL A 228 2.45 23.92 4.63
C VAL A 228 3.71 24.53 4.00
N LYS A 229 3.54 25.37 2.96
CA LYS A 229 4.66 26.07 2.30
C LYS A 229 5.38 27.07 3.20
N ASN A 230 4.66 27.68 4.15
CA ASN A 230 5.19 28.71 5.05
C ASN A 230 5.41 28.20 6.49
N MET A 231 5.21 26.91 6.72
CA MET A 231 5.31 26.29 8.05
C MET A 231 6.76 26.34 8.55
N PRO A 232 7.01 26.69 9.83
CA PRO A 232 8.35 26.64 10.39
C PRO A 232 8.99 25.26 10.21
N ALA A 233 10.27 25.22 9.85
CA ALA A 233 10.98 23.97 9.59
C ALA A 233 10.94 22.99 10.77
N GLN A 234 10.94 23.51 12.00
CA GLN A 234 10.84 22.71 13.22
C GLN A 234 9.46 22.03 13.35
N ASP A 235 8.38 22.73 13.02
CA ASP A 235 7.02 22.18 13.00
C ASP A 235 6.90 21.08 11.95
N SER A 236 7.35 21.35 10.72
CA SER A 236 7.36 20.36 9.63
C SER A 236 8.17 19.12 10.01
N ARG A 237 9.38 19.29 10.55
CA ARG A 237 10.23 18.17 10.96
C ARG A 237 9.57 17.35 12.07
N ARG A 238 8.99 18.00 13.08
CA ARG A 238 8.39 17.31 14.22
C ARG A 238 7.12 16.55 13.82
N LEU A 239 6.25 17.16 13.02
CA LEU A 239 5.06 16.51 12.46
C LEU A 239 5.45 15.28 11.63
N ARG A 240 6.40 15.42 10.68
CA ARG A 240 6.88 14.29 9.87
C ARG A 240 7.44 13.16 10.72
N SER A 241 8.30 13.49 11.69
CA SER A 241 8.84 12.48 12.60
C SER A 241 7.75 11.78 13.41
N TYR A 242 6.70 12.50 13.85
CA TYR A 242 5.57 11.90 14.54
C TYR A 242 4.78 10.96 13.63
N ILE A 243 4.48 11.38 12.40
CA ILE A 243 3.80 10.53 11.41
C ILE A 243 4.64 9.28 11.14
N ASP A 244 5.90 9.41 10.76
CA ASP A 244 6.77 8.28 10.41
C ASP A 244 6.95 7.30 11.59
N GLN A 245 6.97 7.81 12.83
CA GLN A 245 7.07 6.99 14.05
C GLN A 245 5.79 6.22 14.36
N ASN A 246 4.63 6.65 13.90
CA ASN A 246 3.35 6.01 14.20
C ASN A 246 2.68 5.36 12.98
N GLU A 247 3.19 5.60 11.78
CA GLU A 247 2.69 4.99 10.54
C GLU A 247 2.85 3.46 10.62
N PRO A 248 1.75 2.70 10.53
CA PRO A 248 1.81 1.25 10.53
C PRO A 248 2.38 0.76 9.20
N GLY A 249 3.08 -0.38 9.22
CA GLY A 249 3.67 -0.94 8.01
C GLY A 249 4.62 -2.10 8.29
N ILE A 250 5.44 -2.43 7.29
CA ILE A 250 6.57 -3.34 7.43
C ILE A 250 7.86 -2.53 7.52
N ASP A 251 8.74 -2.87 8.47
CA ASP A 251 10.07 -2.26 8.55
C ASP A 251 10.97 -2.81 7.45
N MET A 252 10.95 -2.12 6.31
CA MET A 252 11.78 -2.41 5.13
C MET A 252 13.27 -2.08 5.36
N ARG A 253 13.76 -2.04 6.61
CA ARG A 253 15.18 -1.85 6.93
C ARG A 253 15.78 -3.10 7.53
N VAL A 254 16.70 -3.66 6.78
CA VAL A 254 17.38 -4.92 7.06
C VAL A 254 18.79 -4.65 7.56
N ARG A 255 19.26 -5.47 8.50
CA ARG A 255 20.64 -5.43 8.96
C ARG A 255 21.51 -6.12 7.92
N MET A 256 22.51 -5.41 7.42
CA MET A 256 23.48 -5.91 6.47
C MET A 256 24.88 -5.82 7.08
N ASN A 257 25.66 -6.89 6.93
CA ASN A 257 27.10 -6.86 7.16
C ASN A 257 27.83 -6.65 5.83
N CYS A 258 28.64 -5.59 5.74
CA CYS A 258 29.40 -5.29 4.53
C CYS A 258 30.56 -6.26 4.34
N SER A 259 30.57 -7.00 3.23
CA SER A 259 31.66 -7.94 2.87
C SER A 259 33.02 -7.26 2.68
N HIS A 260 33.04 -5.95 2.40
CA HIS A 260 34.28 -5.20 2.12
C HIS A 260 34.92 -4.53 3.33
N CYS A 261 34.13 -4.09 4.31
CA CYS A 261 34.65 -3.34 5.48
C CYS A 261 34.17 -3.89 6.83
N GLY A 262 33.35 -4.94 6.84
CA GLY A 262 32.84 -5.58 8.06
C GLY A 262 31.84 -4.75 8.87
N MET A 263 31.47 -3.55 8.40
CA MET A 263 30.52 -2.69 9.09
C MET A 263 29.11 -3.27 9.04
N ASN A 264 28.47 -3.37 10.20
CA ASN A 264 27.06 -3.70 10.32
C ASN A 264 26.23 -2.41 10.23
N SER A 265 25.23 -2.39 9.34
CA SER A 265 24.38 -1.22 9.14
C SER A 265 22.95 -1.62 8.79
N ARG A 266 21.97 -0.76 9.13
CA ARG A 266 20.60 -0.91 8.64
C ARG A 266 20.45 -0.19 7.30
N VAL A 267 20.18 -0.95 6.26
CA VAL A 267 19.97 -0.44 4.90
C VAL A 267 18.50 -0.61 4.50
N PRO A 268 17.93 0.32 3.71
CA PRO A 268 16.62 0.09 3.12
C PRO A 268 16.68 -1.09 2.16
N LEU A 269 15.65 -1.92 2.18
CA LEU A 269 15.45 -3.01 1.22
C LEU A 269 15.26 -2.40 -0.18
N PRO A 270 16.08 -2.76 -1.18
CA PRO A 270 15.84 -2.35 -2.55
C PRO A 270 14.53 -2.93 -3.07
N LEU A 271 13.63 -2.07 -3.56
CA LEU A 271 12.41 -2.50 -4.26
C LEU A 271 12.56 -2.18 -5.75
N GLY A 272 13.58 -2.78 -6.37
CA GLY A 272 13.89 -2.63 -7.78
C GLY A 272 13.16 -3.65 -8.67
N THR A 273 13.52 -3.68 -9.94
CA THR A 273 13.09 -4.73 -10.88
C THR A 273 13.38 -6.12 -10.33
N GLU A 274 14.52 -6.33 -9.68
CA GLU A 274 14.86 -7.65 -9.14
C GLU A 274 13.90 -8.13 -8.04
N PHE A 275 13.12 -7.23 -7.43
CA PHE A 275 12.22 -7.62 -6.33
C PHE A 275 11.15 -8.60 -6.80
N PHE A 276 10.52 -8.38 -7.96
CA PHE A 276 9.57 -9.36 -8.54
C PHE A 276 10.16 -10.15 -9.72
N TRP A 277 11.43 -9.94 -10.05
CA TRP A 277 12.13 -10.65 -11.12
C TRP A 277 13.50 -11.12 -10.63
N PRO A 278 13.56 -12.12 -9.73
CA PRO A 278 14.85 -12.65 -9.28
C PRO A 278 15.62 -13.22 -10.46
N THR A 279 16.86 -12.75 -10.64
CA THR A 279 17.82 -13.31 -11.58
C THR A 279 18.38 -14.60 -10.99
N GLU A 280 17.90 -15.75 -11.48
CA GLU A 280 18.47 -17.08 -11.14
C GLU A 280 19.97 -17.18 -11.47
#